data_AF-A0A7V9FEG9-F1
#
_entry.id   AF-A0A7V9FEG9-F1
#
_cell.length_a   1.000
_cell.length_b   1.000
_cell.length_c   1.000
_cell.angle_alpha   90.00
_cell.angle_beta   90.00
_cell.angle_gamma   90.00
#
_symmetry.space_group_name_H-M   'P 1'
#
loop_
_entity.id
_entity.type
_entity.pdbx_description
1 polymer ?
#
loop_
_entity_poly.entity_id
_entity_poly.type
_entity_poly.pdbx_seq_one_letter_code
_entity_poly.pdbx_strand_id
1 'polypeptide(L)'
;MAAAMLLDMVMLSGGIDRSFREMLLVRGYQIRLTPKGTLPFDTEASLPGASGLVRAVRAEPGIEAAGAVLGTSLYGRWGDSLVTLFGYGVQPEAQAIYQVTEGADLSPGDT
;
A
#
# COMPACT_ATOMS: atom_id res chain seq x y z
N MET A 1 -27.45 4.86 28.65
CA MET A 1 -27.85 5.49 27.37
C MET A 1 -26.75 6.33 26.72
N ALA A 2 -25.81 6.95 27.45
CA ALA A 2 -24.70 7.72 26.86
C ALA A 2 -23.68 6.87 26.05
N ALA A 3 -23.45 5.61 26.44
CA ALA A 3 -22.50 4.73 25.74
C ALA A 3 -22.90 4.38 24.30
N ALA A 4 -24.21 4.32 24.01
CA ALA A 4 -24.70 4.03 22.66
C ALA A 4 -24.49 5.21 21.70
N MET A 5 -24.70 6.46 22.16
CA MET A 5 -24.39 7.66 21.37
C MET A 5 -22.88 7.83 21.14
N LEU A 6 -22.06 7.59 22.17
CA LEU A 6 -20.60 7.64 22.02
C LEU A 6 -20.10 6.58 21.03
N LEU A 7 -20.67 5.36 21.06
CA LEU A 7 -20.34 4.31 20.12
C LEU A 7 -20.78 4.66 18.69
N ASP A 8 -21.97 5.25 18.53
CA ASP A 8 -22.48 5.71 17.23
C ASP A 8 -21.61 6.83 16.65
N MET A 9 -21.17 7.79 17.47
CA MET A 9 -20.25 8.86 17.04
C MET A 9 -18.86 8.32 16.67
N VAL A 10 -18.33 7.34 17.40
CA VAL A 10 -17.03 6.69 17.09
C VAL A 10 -17.11 5.85 15.82
N MET A 11 -18.24 5.15 15.59
CA MET A 11 -18.47 4.40 14.36
C MET A 11 -18.64 5.34 13.15
N LEU A 12 -19.33 6.47 13.32
CA LEU A 12 -19.44 7.51 12.30
C LEU A 12 -18.09 8.16 11.98
N SER A 13 -17.29 8.52 12.99
CA SER A 13 -15.98 9.13 12.76
C SER A 13 -15.02 8.15 12.08
N GLY A 14 -14.96 6.90 12.55
CA GLY A 14 -14.13 5.86 11.93
C GLY A 14 -14.57 5.50 10.51
N GLY A 15 -15.87 5.56 10.22
CA GLY A 15 -16.42 5.41 8.88
C GLY A 15 -16.03 6.55 7.94
N ILE A 16 -16.09 7.79 8.44
CA ILE A 16 -15.68 8.99 7.69
C ILE A 16 -14.18 8.95 7.37
N ASP A 17 -13.33 8.61 8.33
CA ASP A 17 -11.89 8.50 8.11
C ASP A 17 -11.55 7.45 7.04
N ARG A 18 -12.22 6.29 7.07
CA ARG A 18 -12.04 5.24 6.06
C ARG A 18 -12.48 5.70 4.67
N SER A 19 -13.69 6.26 4.55
CA SER A 19 -14.20 6.77 3.27
C SER A 19 -13.38 7.94 2.73
N PHE A 20 -12.84 8.79 3.61
CA PHE A 20 -12.00 9.90 3.23
C PHE A 20 -10.63 9.42 2.76
N ARG A 21 -10.00 8.45 3.45
CA ARG A 21 -8.78 7.77 2.99
C ARG A 21 -8.98 7.12 1.63
N GLU A 22 -10.06 6.36 1.44
CA GLU A 22 -10.40 5.75 0.14
C GLU A 22 -10.55 6.82 -0.95
N MET A 23 -11.24 7.92 -0.64
CA MET A 23 -11.38 9.05 -1.56
C MET A 23 -10.02 9.70 -1.87
N LEU A 24 -9.16 9.93 -0.89
CA LEU A 24 -7.83 10.54 -1.10
C LEU A 24 -6.93 9.64 -1.95
N LEU A 25 -6.96 8.32 -1.73
CA LEU A 25 -6.25 7.34 -2.54
C LEU A 25 -6.76 7.35 -3.99
N VAL A 26 -8.08 7.35 -4.19
CA VAL A 26 -8.72 7.44 -5.52
C VAL A 26 -8.42 8.78 -6.21
N ARG A 27 -8.28 9.87 -5.45
CA ARG A 27 -8.00 11.21 -5.98
C ARG A 27 -6.51 11.51 -6.20
N GLY A 28 -5.63 10.54 -5.94
CA GLY A 28 -4.21 10.65 -6.27
C GLY A 28 -3.36 11.38 -5.23
N TYR A 29 -3.79 11.42 -3.95
CA TYR A 29 -2.98 11.96 -2.85
C TYR A 29 -1.84 11.03 -2.41
N GLN A 30 -1.50 10.02 -3.22
CA GLN A 30 -0.37 9.13 -2.98
C GLN A 30 0.92 9.77 -3.48
N ILE A 31 1.91 9.89 -2.60
CA ILE A 31 3.26 10.34 -2.97
C ILE A 31 4.14 9.11 -3.20
N ARG A 32 4.76 9.02 -4.38
CA ARG A 32 5.73 7.96 -4.69
C ARG A 32 7.14 8.53 -4.64
N LEU A 33 7.99 7.88 -3.87
CA LEU A 33 9.42 8.18 -3.80
C LEU A 33 10.17 7.16 -4.66
N THR A 34 10.88 7.63 -5.68
CA THR A 34 11.69 6.79 -6.57
C THR A 34 13.12 7.34 -6.61
N PRO A 35 14.14 6.50 -6.88
CA PRO A 35 15.48 6.98 -7.14
C PRO A 35 15.48 8.06 -8.23
N LYS A 36 16.34 9.07 -8.06
CA LYS A 36 16.48 10.12 -9.06
C LYS A 36 17.00 9.52 -10.37
N GLY A 37 16.33 9.84 -11.47
CA GLY A 37 16.76 9.43 -12.81
C GLY A 37 16.24 8.08 -13.25
N THR A 38 15.30 7.47 -12.52
CA THR A 38 14.70 6.19 -12.88
C THR A 38 13.20 6.37 -13.08
N LEU A 39 12.61 5.61 -14.01
CA LEU A 39 11.16 5.62 -14.18
C LEU A 39 10.51 4.98 -12.94
N PRO A 40 9.28 5.41 -12.55
CA PRO A 40 8.48 4.65 -11.61
C PRO A 40 8.38 3.20 -12.13
N PHE A 41 8.77 2.23 -11.29
CA PHE A 41 8.80 0.79 -11.60
C PHE A 41 9.96 0.27 -12.46
N ASP A 42 10.99 1.09 -12.68
CA ASP A 42 12.27 0.56 -13.18
C ASP A 42 12.89 -0.34 -12.10
N THR A 43 12.83 -1.65 -12.31
CA THR A 43 13.18 -2.67 -11.30
C THR A 43 14.68 -2.76 -11.00
N GLU A 44 15.53 -2.19 -11.87
CA GLU A 44 16.97 -2.11 -11.59
C GLU A 44 17.30 -0.97 -10.61
N ALA A 45 16.35 -0.05 -10.40
CA ALA A 45 16.48 1.08 -9.52
C ALA A 45 16.07 0.73 -8.08
N SER A 46 17.04 0.48 -7.22
CA SER A 46 16.80 0.27 -5.78
C SER A 46 17.04 1.53 -4.96
N LEU A 47 16.23 1.73 -3.91
CA LEU A 47 16.51 2.68 -2.84
C LEU A 47 17.31 1.95 -1.74
N PRO A 48 18.62 2.21 -1.58
CA PRO A 48 19.38 1.61 -0.50
C PRO A 48 18.83 2.08 0.85
N GLY A 49 18.85 1.20 1.85
CA GLY A 49 18.38 1.54 3.20
C GLY A 49 16.86 1.77 3.29
N ALA A 50 16.06 1.12 2.46
CA ALA A 50 14.60 1.26 2.41
C ALA A 50 13.92 1.24 3.80
N SER A 51 14.34 0.35 4.71
CA SER A 51 13.79 0.29 6.07
C SER A 51 14.04 1.56 6.88
N GLY A 52 15.21 2.19 6.72
CA GLY A 52 15.54 3.46 7.35
C GLY A 52 14.76 4.63 6.75
N LEU A 53 14.61 4.65 5.43
CA LEU A 53 13.81 5.64 4.72
C LEU A 53 12.32 5.57 5.11
N VAL A 54 11.72 4.38 5.11
CA VAL A 54 10.33 4.18 5.54
C VAL A 54 10.15 4.65 6.98
N ARG A 55 11.10 4.35 7.87
CA ARG A 55 11.05 4.83 9.26
C ARG A 55 11.09 6.35 9.36
N ALA A 56 11.97 7.01 8.60
CA ALA A 56 12.07 8.45 8.57
C ALA A 56 10.78 9.10 8.04
N VAL A 57 10.22 8.57 6.94
CA VAL A 57 8.97 9.08 6.36
C VAL A 57 7.79 8.88 7.32
N ARG A 58 7.71 7.72 8.00
CA ARG A 58 6.66 7.46 9.02
C ARG A 58 6.79 8.38 10.25
N ALA A 59 7.92 9.04 10.45
CA ALA A 59 8.12 9.96 11.57
C ALA A 59 7.65 11.40 11.26
N GLU A 60 7.36 11.74 10.01
CA GLU A 60 6.92 13.07 9.61
C GLU A 60 5.45 13.33 10.00
N PRO A 61 5.15 14.44 10.71
CA PRO A 61 3.78 14.82 11.02
C PRO A 61 2.95 15.02 9.75
N GLY A 62 1.84 14.30 9.62
CA GLY A 62 0.94 14.36 8.46
C GLY A 62 1.06 13.19 7.50
N ILE A 63 2.01 12.27 7.72
CA ILE A 63 2.05 10.99 7.02
C ILE A 63 1.20 9.98 7.79
N GLU A 64 0.08 9.57 7.22
CA GLU A 64 -0.79 8.53 7.80
C GLU A 64 -0.13 7.14 7.73
N ALA A 65 0.43 6.79 6.57
CA ALA A 65 1.09 5.51 6.34
C ALA A 65 2.15 5.64 5.25
N ALA A 66 3.21 4.83 5.35
CA ALA A 66 4.22 4.68 4.31
C ALA A 66 4.71 3.24 4.26
N GLY A 67 4.88 2.70 3.06
CA GLY A 67 5.30 1.32 2.84
C GLY A 67 6.36 1.22 1.76
N ALA A 68 7.30 0.28 1.94
CA ALA A 68 8.20 -0.10 0.86
C ALA A 68 7.45 -0.96 -0.18
N VAL A 69 7.78 -0.75 -1.45
CA VAL A 69 7.29 -1.57 -2.56
C VAL A 69 8.49 -2.13 -3.31
N LEU A 70 8.49 -3.44 -3.53
CA LEU A 70 9.47 -4.14 -4.36
C LEU A 70 8.79 -4.58 -5.64
N GLY A 71 9.33 -4.23 -6.80
CA GLY A 71 8.90 -4.77 -8.09
C GLY A 71 9.94 -5.73 -8.66
N THR A 72 9.53 -6.87 -9.19
CA THR A 72 10.44 -7.79 -9.88
C THR A 72 9.71 -8.63 -10.94
N SER A 73 10.46 -9.15 -11.89
CA SER A 73 9.96 -10.13 -12.85
C SER A 73 9.94 -11.53 -12.21
N LEU A 74 8.82 -12.23 -12.35
CA LEU A 74 8.62 -13.59 -11.86
C LEU A 74 8.23 -14.51 -13.02
N TYR A 75 8.41 -15.82 -12.85
CA TYR A 75 7.86 -16.81 -13.76
C TYR A 75 6.80 -17.64 -13.04
N GLY A 76 5.57 -17.56 -13.53
CA GLY A 76 4.47 -18.41 -13.10
C GLY A 76 4.33 -19.63 -14.01
N ARG A 77 3.80 -20.73 -13.47
CA ARG A 77 3.43 -21.90 -14.27
C ARG A 77 1.93 -22.07 -14.28
N TRP A 78 1.35 -22.17 -15.48
CA TRP A 78 -0.08 -22.46 -15.69
C TRP A 78 -0.20 -23.70 -16.57
N GLY A 79 -0.62 -24.83 -15.97
CA GLY A 79 -0.55 -26.13 -16.63
C GLY A 79 0.90 -26.47 -17.04
N ASP A 80 1.10 -26.68 -18.34
CA ASP A 80 2.41 -26.96 -18.94
C ASP A 80 3.11 -25.71 -19.53
N SER A 81 2.53 -24.51 -19.35
CA SER A 81 3.11 -23.26 -19.84
C SER A 81 3.84 -22.47 -18.74
N LEU A 82 4.99 -21.90 -19.08
CA LEU A 82 5.69 -20.90 -18.28
C LEU A 82 5.29 -19.50 -18.76
N VAL A 83 4.88 -18.64 -17.84
CA VAL A 83 4.41 -17.28 -18.13
C VAL A 83 5.23 -16.29 -17.35
N THR A 84 5.73 -15.25 -18.02
CA THR A 84 6.41 -14.13 -17.35
C THR A 84 5.35 -13.25 -16.68
N LEU A 85 5.56 -13.00 -15.40
CA LEU A 85 4.73 -12.15 -14.55
C LEU A 85 5.57 -11.00 -14.01
N PHE A 86 4.91 -9.95 -13.57
CA PHE A 86 5.54 -8.91 -12.78
C PHE A 86 4.94 -8.95 -11.37
N GLY A 87 5.80 -9.24 -10.39
CA GLY A 87 5.42 -9.35 -8.99
C GLY A 87 5.71 -8.07 -8.23
N TYR A 88 4.79 -7.72 -7.32
CA TYR A 88 5.00 -6.66 -6.35
C TYR A 88 5.00 -7.22 -4.94
N GLY A 89 6.09 -7.01 -4.20
CA GLY A 89 6.14 -7.17 -2.75
C GLY A 89 5.67 -5.87 -2.09
N VAL A 90 4.70 -5.96 -1.18
CA VAL A 90 4.13 -4.81 -0.47
C VAL A 90 4.12 -5.03 1.02
N GLN A 91 4.07 -3.94 1.78
CA GLN A 91 3.73 -3.96 3.20
C GLN A 91 2.21 -3.77 3.34
N PRO A 92 1.45 -4.78 3.79
CA PRO A 92 -0.02 -4.74 3.82
C PRO A 92 -0.57 -3.53 4.57
N GLU A 93 0.08 -3.12 5.65
CA GLU A 93 -0.36 -2.00 6.49
C GLU A 93 -0.31 -0.64 5.78
N ALA A 94 0.42 -0.54 4.66
CA ALA A 94 0.61 0.68 3.89
C ALA A 94 0.44 0.44 2.38
N GLN A 95 -0.28 -0.61 2.00
CA GLN A 95 -0.54 -0.96 0.61
C GLN A 95 -1.42 0.14 -0.03
N ALA A 96 -0.98 0.61 -1.19
CA ALA A 96 -1.63 1.66 -1.96
C ALA A 96 -1.45 1.48 -3.49
N ILE A 97 -0.90 0.34 -3.91
CA ILE A 97 -0.43 0.14 -5.30
C ILE A 97 -1.44 -0.55 -6.21
N TYR A 98 -2.44 -1.22 -5.65
CA TYR A 98 -3.50 -1.93 -6.38
C TYR A 98 -4.84 -1.76 -5.65
N GLN A 99 -5.93 -1.98 -6.38
CA GLN A 99 -7.27 -2.13 -5.84
C GLN A 99 -7.80 -3.51 -6.24
N VAL A 100 -8.31 -4.27 -5.27
CA VAL A 100 -8.98 -5.54 -5.56
C VAL A 100 -10.32 -5.24 -6.24
N THR A 101 -10.47 -5.67 -7.48
CA THR A 101 -11.74 -5.55 -8.21
C THR A 101 -12.65 -6.74 -7.92
N GLU A 102 -12.07 -7.93 -7.74
CA GLU A 102 -12.77 -9.17 -7.43
C GLU A 102 -11.86 -10.09 -6.59
N GLY A 103 -12.45 -10.88 -5.68
CA GLY A 103 -11.72 -11.81 -4.81
C GLY A 103 -11.47 -11.26 -3.41
N ALA A 104 -10.37 -11.69 -2.79
CA ALA A 104 -9.96 -11.28 -1.45
C ALA A 104 -8.58 -10.60 -1.49
N ASP A 105 -8.38 -9.62 -0.61
CA ASP A 105 -7.10 -8.93 -0.46
C ASP A 105 -6.13 -9.72 0.44
N LEU A 106 -4.86 -9.31 0.44
CA LEU A 106 -3.81 -9.81 1.32
C LEU A 106 -4.20 -9.54 2.78
N SER A 107 -4.06 -10.56 3.61
CA SER A 107 -4.17 -10.47 5.05
C SER A 107 -2.80 -10.24 5.70
N PRO A 108 -2.73 -9.70 6.92
CA PRO A 108 -1.46 -9.52 7.64
C PRO A 108 -0.64 -10.81 7.86
N GLY A 109 -1.21 -11.99 7.62
CA GLY A 109 -0.52 -13.28 7.74
C GLY A 109 0.10 -13.80 6.43
N ASP A 110 -0.08 -13.08 5.31
CA ASP A 110 0.38 -13.52 3.98
C ASP A 110 1.80 -13.04 3.63
N THR A 111 2.51 -12.41 4.59
CA THR A 111 3.86 -11.84 4.43
C THR A 111 4.94 -12.57 5.22
#